data_AF-A0A564Q0C8-F1
#
_entry.id   AF-A0A564Q0C8-F1
#
_cell.length_a   1.000
_cell.length_b   1.000
_cell.length_c   1.000
_cell.angle_alpha   90.00
_cell.angle_beta   90.00
_cell.angle_gamma   90.00
#
_symmetry.space_group_name_H-M   'P 1'
#
loop_
_entity.id
_entity.type
_entity.pdbx_description
1 polymer ?
#
loop_
_entity_poly.entity_id
_entity_poly.type
_entity_poly.pdbx_seq_one_letter_code
_entity_poly.pdbx_strand_id
1 'polypeptide(L)'
;MSKGVVKGKRDYKSEVDRKRYLKEQRKAEEKKKAEEKKKEEEIVIDEERVYIEKIYKTLVSSIFGVIGAFITFHLNLSTSIFTSIFLILTLILIEKYVVFSNITKNFSGKDWLYISFMTFLAWFIFLMVLLNL
;
A
#
# COMPACT_ATOMS: atom_id res chain seq x y z
N MET A 1 -19.13 26.45 -61.64
CA MET A 1 -20.53 26.12 -61.30
C MET A 1 -20.58 24.76 -60.65
N SER A 2 -20.71 24.70 -59.33
CA SER A 2 -20.82 23.43 -58.58
C SER A 2 -22.27 22.96 -58.63
N LYS A 3 -22.55 21.85 -59.33
CA LYS A 3 -23.88 21.24 -59.39
C LYS A 3 -24.14 20.50 -58.08
N GLY A 4 -25.00 21.08 -57.24
CA GLY A 4 -25.47 20.45 -56.01
C GLY A 4 -26.36 19.24 -56.31
N VAL A 5 -25.93 18.05 -55.88
CA VAL A 5 -26.72 16.82 -55.97
C VAL A 5 -27.82 16.89 -54.91
N VAL A 6 -29.07 17.03 -55.35
CA VAL A 6 -30.25 17.06 -54.47
C VAL A 6 -30.58 15.63 -54.04
N LYS A 7 -30.29 15.28 -52.78
CA LYS A 7 -30.58 13.96 -52.21
C LYS A 7 -32.08 13.75 -52.02
N GLY A 8 -32.59 12.59 -52.44
CA GLY A 8 -34.01 12.23 -52.30
C GLY A 8 -34.40 11.91 -50.85
N LYS A 9 -35.69 11.99 -50.51
CA LYS A 9 -36.23 11.73 -49.15
C LYS A 9 -35.77 10.40 -48.51
N ARG A 10 -35.49 9.36 -49.31
CA ARG A 10 -34.96 8.06 -48.84
C ARG A 10 -33.49 8.13 -48.42
N ASP A 11 -32.66 8.91 -49.12
CA ASP A 11 -31.27 9.17 -48.73
C ASP A 11 -31.17 10.02 -47.47
N TYR A 12 -32.11 10.96 -47.29
CA TYR A 12 -32.15 11.78 -46.09
C TYR A 12 -32.38 10.93 -44.82
N LYS A 13 -33.25 9.91 -44.91
CA LYS A 13 -33.55 9.02 -43.78
C LYS A 13 -32.35 8.13 -43.41
N SER A 14 -31.65 7.58 -44.40
CA SER A 14 -30.47 6.73 -44.16
C SER A 14 -29.29 7.51 -43.52
N GLU A 15 -29.12 8.78 -43.87
CA GLU A 15 -28.10 9.64 -43.25
C GLU A 15 -28.41 9.97 -41.79
N VAL A 16 -29.68 10.19 -41.46
CA VAL A 16 -30.11 10.43 -40.09
C VAL A 16 -29.89 9.20 -39.22
N ASP A 17 -30.24 8.01 -39.73
CA ASP A 17 -30.03 6.73 -39.04
C ASP A 17 -28.52 6.45 -38.85
N ARG A 18 -27.70 6.72 -39.87
CA ARG A 18 -26.23 6.60 -39.77
C ARG A 18 -25.65 7.55 -38.73
N LYS A 19 -26.11 8.80 -38.67
CA LYS A 19 -25.67 9.77 -37.65
C LYS A 19 -26.06 9.32 -36.24
N ARG A 20 -27.23 8.69 -36.07
CA ARG A 20 -27.69 8.14 -34.80
C ARG A 20 -26.80 6.98 -34.35
N TYR A 21 -26.49 6.05 -35.26
CA TYR A 21 -25.58 4.94 -35.00
C TYR A 21 -24.18 5.40 -34.60
N LEU A 22 -23.61 6.38 -35.31
CA LEU A 22 -22.30 6.95 -34.99
C LEU A 22 -22.31 7.67 -33.63
N LYS A 23 -23.43 8.31 -33.26
CA LYS A 23 -23.58 8.96 -31.95
C LYS A 23 -23.68 7.94 -30.81
N GLU A 24 -24.33 6.81 -31.04
CA GLU A 24 -24.41 5.71 -30.07
C GLU A 24 -23.06 5.02 -29.89
N GLN A 25 -22.30 4.78 -30.97
CA GLN A 25 -20.95 4.24 -30.87
C GLN A 25 -20.00 5.16 -30.12
N ARG A 26 -20.02 6.48 -30.40
CA ARG A 26 -19.21 7.46 -29.64
C ARG A 26 -19.54 7.46 -28.15
N LYS A 27 -20.83 7.39 -27.79
CA LYS A 27 -21.24 7.30 -26.39
C LYS A 27 -20.78 6.00 -25.72
N ALA A 28 -20.78 4.88 -26.45
CA ALA A 28 -20.30 3.60 -25.94
C ALA A 28 -18.77 3.61 -25.76
N GLU A 29 -18.02 4.19 -26.69
CA GLU A 29 -16.56 4.37 -26.59
C GLU A 29 -16.17 5.32 -25.46
N GLU A 30 -16.89 6.43 -25.28
CA GLU A 30 -16.68 7.36 -24.16
C GLU A 30 -16.93 6.70 -22.81
N LYS A 31 -17.98 5.89 -22.69
CA LYS A 31 -18.25 5.11 -21.47
C LYS A 31 -17.16 4.09 -21.18
N LYS A 32 -16.70 3.35 -22.19
CA LYS A 32 -15.58 2.39 -22.03
C LYS A 32 -14.30 3.08 -21.58
N LYS A 33 -13.94 4.21 -22.21
CA LYS A 33 -12.76 5.00 -21.81
C LYS A 33 -12.88 5.56 -20.39
N ALA A 34 -14.07 5.96 -19.96
CA ALA A 34 -14.31 6.44 -18.60
C ALA A 34 -14.21 5.30 -17.56
N GLU A 35 -14.65 4.09 -17.90
CA GLU A 35 -14.52 2.91 -17.06
C GLU A 35 -13.05 2.42 -16.97
N GLU A 36 -12.32 2.44 -18.08
CA GLU A 36 -10.87 2.13 -18.11
C GLU A 36 -10.07 3.12 -17.26
N LYS A 37 -10.32 4.44 -17.43
CA LYS A 37 -9.68 5.46 -16.59
C LYS A 37 -9.96 5.29 -15.10
N LYS A 38 -11.22 4.98 -14.73
CA LYS A 38 -11.57 4.72 -13.33
C LYS A 38 -10.82 3.52 -12.77
N LYS A 39 -10.68 2.43 -13.56
CA LYS A 39 -9.91 1.25 -13.14
C LYS A 39 -8.42 1.59 -13.00
N GLU A 40 -7.84 2.32 -13.94
CA GLU A 40 -6.45 2.78 -13.84
C GLU A 40 -6.23 3.66 -12.60
N GLU A 41 -7.12 4.63 -12.33
CA GLU A 41 -7.06 5.46 -11.12
C GLU A 41 -7.19 4.63 -9.83
N GLU A 42 -8.08 3.63 -9.80
CA GLU A 42 -8.26 2.74 -8.65
C GLU A 42 -7.02 1.87 -8.37
N ILE A 43 -6.38 1.35 -9.44
CA ILE A 43 -5.14 0.56 -9.33
C ILE A 43 -3.98 1.42 -8.78
N VAL A 44 -3.84 2.66 -9.27
CA VAL A 44 -2.78 3.59 -8.82
C VAL A 44 -2.95 3.95 -7.34
N ILE A 45 -4.18 4.19 -6.89
CA ILE A 45 -4.47 4.50 -5.48
C ILE A 45 -4.12 3.31 -4.56
N ASP A 46 -4.33 2.08 -5.02
CA ASP A 46 -4.04 0.87 -4.23
C ASP A 46 -2.52 0.66 -4.08
N GLU A 47 -1.73 0.91 -5.12
CA GLU A 47 -0.25 0.83 -5.06
C GLU A 47 0.35 1.84 -4.06
N GLU A 48 -0.10 3.10 -4.08
CA GLU A 48 0.37 4.12 -3.13
C GLU A 48 0.02 3.75 -1.68
N ARG A 49 -1.20 3.25 -1.44
CA ARG A 49 -1.63 2.80 -0.11
C ARG A 49 -0.78 1.64 0.40
N VAL A 50 -0.53 0.64 -0.45
CA VAL A 50 0.32 -0.50 -0.12
C VAL A 50 1.75 -0.06 0.22
N TYR A 51 2.27 0.95 -0.48
CA TYR A 51 3.61 1.49 -0.20
C TYR A 51 3.66 2.21 1.14
N ILE A 52 2.68 3.09 1.43
CA ILE A 52 2.58 3.81 2.71
C ILE A 52 2.43 2.83 3.87
N GLU A 53 1.62 1.78 3.70
CA GLU A 53 1.47 0.74 4.71
C GLU A 53 2.80 0.03 4.99
N LYS A 54 3.58 -0.31 3.96
CA LYS A 54 4.90 -0.95 4.16
C LYS A 54 5.85 -0.04 4.95
N ILE A 55 5.89 1.25 4.63
CA ILE A 55 6.71 2.22 5.37
C ILE A 55 6.26 2.28 6.83
N TYR A 56 4.95 2.38 7.08
CA TYR A 56 4.41 2.46 8.43
C TYR A 56 4.79 1.22 9.26
N LYS A 57 4.67 0.02 8.67
CA LYS A 57 5.01 -1.25 9.33
C LYS A 57 6.48 -1.29 9.75
N THR A 58 7.39 -0.84 8.87
CA THR A 58 8.84 -0.79 9.16
C THR A 58 9.20 0.30 10.16
N LEU A 59 8.57 1.49 10.05
CA LEU A 59 8.83 2.61 10.94
C LEU A 59 8.43 2.28 12.38
N VAL A 60 7.23 1.70 12.56
CA VAL A 60 6.75 1.30 13.88
C VAL A 60 7.67 0.24 14.49
N SER A 61 7.99 -0.81 13.73
CA SER A 61 8.95 -1.86 14.13
C SER A 61 10.29 -1.29 14.59
N SER A 62 10.84 -0.33 13.86
CA SER A 62 12.09 0.33 14.21
C SER A 62 11.98 1.11 15.53
N ILE A 63 10.90 1.87 15.73
CA ILE A 63 10.67 2.64 16.97
C ILE A 63 10.59 1.71 18.19
N PHE A 64 9.89 0.58 18.09
CA PHE A 64 9.84 -0.40 19.17
C PHE A 64 11.21 -1.02 19.46
N GLY A 65 12.03 -1.25 18.43
CA GLY A 65 13.43 -1.69 18.61
C GLY A 65 14.25 -0.68 19.42
N VAL A 66 14.14 0.61 19.10
CA VAL A 66 14.83 1.70 19.83
C VAL A 66 14.36 1.78 21.29
N ILE A 67 13.05 1.73 21.51
CA ILE A 67 12.47 1.74 22.87
C ILE A 67 12.98 0.52 23.66
N GLY A 68 12.98 -0.66 23.03
CA GLY A 68 13.55 -1.87 23.62
C GLY A 68 15.00 -1.68 24.03
N ALA A 69 15.83 -1.08 23.17
CA ALA A 69 17.25 -0.87 23.44
C ALA A 69 17.47 0.08 24.62
N PHE A 70 16.66 1.15 24.69
CA PHE A 70 16.69 2.10 25.78
C PHE A 70 16.30 1.46 27.12
N ILE A 71 15.25 0.62 27.13
CA ILE A 71 14.82 -0.13 28.32
C ILE A 71 15.92 -1.13 28.74
N THR A 72 16.49 -1.87 27.78
CA THR A 72 17.58 -2.82 28.05
C THR A 72 18.78 -2.13 28.69
N PHE A 73 19.17 -0.96 28.16
CA PHE A 73 20.28 -0.17 28.69
C PHE A 73 19.97 0.37 30.09
N HIS A 74 18.81 1.00 30.28
CA HIS A 74 18.45 1.63 31.55
C HIS A 74 18.28 0.63 32.70
N LEU A 75 17.78 -0.57 32.41
CA LEU A 75 17.60 -1.64 33.40
C LEU A 75 18.88 -2.48 33.62
N ASN A 76 20.02 -2.13 33.00
CA ASN A 76 21.26 -2.92 33.03
C ASN A 76 21.07 -4.40 32.62
N LEU A 77 20.06 -4.68 31.80
CA LEU A 77 19.76 -6.02 31.29
C LEU A 77 20.80 -6.51 30.27
N SER A 78 21.67 -5.60 29.80
CA SER A 78 22.81 -5.90 28.93
C SER A 78 23.79 -6.93 29.52
N THR A 79 23.83 -7.05 30.85
CA THR A 79 24.67 -8.04 31.56
C THR A 79 24.20 -9.48 31.36
N SER A 80 22.92 -9.70 31.06
CA SER A 80 22.36 -11.01 30.81
C SER A 80 21.68 -11.06 29.45
N ILE A 81 22.40 -11.62 28.48
CA ILE A 81 21.97 -11.81 27.08
C ILE A 81 20.59 -12.49 27.01
N PHE A 82 20.34 -13.49 27.85
CA PHE A 82 19.05 -14.20 27.88
C PHE A 82 17.90 -13.28 28.28
N THR A 83 18.07 -12.44 29.30
CA THR A 83 17.02 -11.52 29.75
C THR A 83 16.73 -10.43 28.72
N SER A 84 17.78 -9.93 28.07
CA SER A 84 17.71 -8.97 26.97
C SER A 84 16.95 -9.53 25.76
N ILE A 85 17.27 -10.76 25.35
CA ILE A 85 16.59 -11.46 24.26
C ILE A 85 15.11 -11.75 24.62
N PHE A 86 14.84 -12.13 25.86
CA PHE A 86 13.46 -12.42 26.30
C PHE A 86 12.59 -11.16 26.33
N LEU A 87 13.16 -10.03 26.73
CA LEU A 87 12.49 -8.73 26.69
C LEU A 87 12.12 -8.34 25.27
N ILE A 88 13.06 -8.39 24.32
CA ILE A 88 12.78 -8.01 22.93
C ILE A 88 11.78 -8.96 22.28
N LEU A 89 11.84 -10.26 22.58
CA LEU A 89 10.87 -11.23 22.09
C LEU A 89 9.46 -10.93 22.61
N THR A 90 9.35 -10.57 23.88
CA THR A 90 8.07 -10.16 24.50
C THR A 90 7.56 -8.86 23.89
N LEU A 91 8.45 -7.90 23.59
CA LEU A 91 8.09 -6.64 22.94
C LEU A 91 7.56 -6.86 21.52
N ILE A 92 8.19 -7.76 20.74
CA ILE A 92 7.74 -8.16 19.40
C ILE A 92 6.36 -8.84 19.46
N LEU A 93 6.11 -9.66 20.49
CA LEU A 93 4.79 -10.28 20.72
C LEU A 93 3.72 -9.24 21.05
N ILE A 94 4.06 -8.21 21.85
CA ILE A 94 3.17 -7.09 22.16
C ILE A 94 2.89 -6.27 20.89
N GLU A 95 3.91 -5.95 20.09
CA GLU A 95 3.72 -5.27 18.79
C GLU A 95 2.72 -6.03 17.92
N LYS A 96 2.92 -7.34 17.78
CA LYS A 96 2.03 -8.21 17.00
C LYS A 96 0.58 -8.09 17.47
N TYR A 97 0.35 -8.14 18.78
CA TYR A 97 -1.00 -8.17 19.35
C TYR A 97 -1.68 -6.79 19.38
N VAL A 98 -0.95 -5.72 19.69
CA VAL A 98 -1.52 -4.38 19.91
C VAL A 98 -1.62 -3.59 18.60
N VAL A 99 -0.55 -3.58 17.82
CA VAL A 99 -0.42 -2.73 16.64
C VAL A 99 -0.96 -3.44 15.40
N PHE A 100 -0.45 -4.64 15.12
CA PHE A 100 -0.71 -5.30 13.83
C PHE A 100 -2.04 -6.08 13.78
N SER A 101 -2.54 -6.53 14.94
CA SER A 101 -3.87 -7.15 15.05
C SER A 101 -5.00 -6.21 14.60
N ASN A 102 -4.87 -4.90 14.89
CA ASN A 102 -5.90 -3.92 14.53
C ASN A 102 -5.82 -3.44 13.07
N ILE A 103 -4.65 -3.52 12.44
CA ILE A 103 -4.39 -2.84 11.17
C ILE A 103 -4.59 -3.77 9.96
N THR A 104 -4.45 -5.09 10.11
CA THR A 104 -4.37 -5.97 8.93
C THR A 104 -4.88 -7.39 9.17
N LYS A 105 -5.92 -7.76 8.42
CA LYS A 105 -6.54 -9.10 8.44
C LYS A 105 -5.78 -10.17 7.63
N ASN A 106 -4.84 -9.75 6.77
CA ASN A 106 -4.13 -10.61 5.80
C ASN A 106 -2.60 -10.55 5.96
N PHE A 107 -2.06 -10.65 7.17
CA PHE A 107 -0.60 -10.74 7.36
C PHE A 107 -0.11 -12.14 7.04
N SER A 108 0.83 -12.27 6.10
CA SER A 108 1.52 -13.53 5.87
C SER A 108 2.53 -13.78 6.99
N GLY A 109 2.79 -15.05 7.32
CA GLY A 109 3.84 -15.40 8.29
C GLY A 109 5.23 -14.88 7.88
N LYS A 110 5.47 -14.69 6.58
CA LYS A 110 6.71 -14.09 6.05
C LYS A 110 6.87 -12.62 6.46
N ASP A 111 5.79 -11.85 6.41
CA ASP A 111 5.79 -10.44 6.78
C ASP A 111 6.04 -10.26 8.29
N TRP A 112 5.59 -11.23 9.10
CA TRP A 112 5.85 -11.24 10.54
C TRP A 112 7.32 -11.53 10.87
N LEU A 113 7.96 -12.44 10.14
CA LEU A 113 9.39 -12.68 10.29
C LEU A 113 10.18 -11.42 9.90
N TYR A 114 9.78 -10.73 8.84
CA TYR A 114 10.40 -9.47 8.43
C TYR A 114 10.33 -8.41 9.53
N ILE A 115 9.14 -8.16 10.10
CA ILE A 115 8.97 -7.20 11.20
C ILE A 115 9.79 -7.59 12.41
N SER A 116 9.71 -8.84 12.85
CA SER A 116 10.43 -9.32 14.02
C SER A 116 11.95 -9.15 13.84
N PHE A 117 12.44 -9.43 12.63
CA PHE A 117 13.84 -9.26 12.28
C PHE A 117 14.25 -7.79 12.24
N MET A 118 13.41 -6.89 11.71
CA MET A 118 13.66 -5.45 11.70
C MET A 118 13.69 -4.85 13.11
N THR A 119 12.73 -5.21 13.97
CA THR A 119 12.70 -4.78 15.38
C THR A 119 13.96 -5.27 16.11
N PHE A 120 14.36 -6.54 15.90
CA PHE A 120 15.57 -7.11 16.49
C PHE A 120 16.85 -6.41 16.01
N LEU A 121 16.98 -6.12 14.71
CA LEU A 121 18.14 -5.40 14.19
C LEU A 121 18.24 -3.98 14.74
N ALA A 122 17.13 -3.24 14.75
CA ALA A 122 17.09 -1.89 15.31
C ALA A 122 17.47 -1.89 16.79
N TRP A 123 16.91 -2.82 17.56
CA TRP A 123 17.27 -3.03 18.97
C TRP A 123 18.77 -3.31 19.15
N PHE A 124 19.32 -4.24 18.38
CA PHE A 124 20.72 -4.65 18.49
C PHE A 124 21.68 -3.50 18.17
N ILE A 125 21.44 -2.79 17.05
CA ILE A 125 22.28 -1.67 16.63
C ILE A 125 22.24 -0.56 17.67
N PHE A 126 21.05 -0.16 18.13
CA PHE A 126 20.93 0.90 19.12
C PHE A 126 21.54 0.51 20.46
N LEU A 127 21.33 -0.73 20.92
CA LEU A 127 21.93 -1.20 22.16
C LEU A 127 23.47 -1.14 22.11
N MET A 128 24.06 -1.54 20.98
CA MET A 128 25.51 -1.48 20.78
C MET A 128 26.04 -0.05 20.75
N VAL A 129 25.30 0.89 20.17
CA VAL A 129 25.64 2.32 20.20
C VAL A 129 25.57 2.86 21.62
N LEU A 130 24.49 2.57 22.36
CA LEU A 130 24.30 2.98 23.75
C LEU A 130 25.36 2.40 24.70
N LEU A 131 25.81 1.15 24.46
CA LEU A 131 26.87 0.53 25.26
C LEU A 131 28.27 1.11 25.01
N ASN A 132 28.50 1.65 23.81
CA ASN A 132 29.79 2.24 23.43
C ASN A 132 29.82 3.77 23.58
N LEU A 133 28.74 4.37 24.11
CA LEU A 133 28.64 5.79 24.42
C LEU A 133 29.18 6.06 25.83
#